data_AF-A0A357TAU7-F1
#
_entry.id   AF-A0A357TAU7-F1
#
_cell.length_a   1.000
_cell.length_b   1.000
_cell.length_c   1.000
_cell.angle_alpha   90.00
_cell.angle_beta   90.00
_cell.angle_gamma   90.00
#
_symmetry.space_group_name_H-M   'P 1'
#
loop_
_entity.id
_entity.type
_entity.pdbx_description
1 polymer ?
#
loop_
_entity_poly.entity_id
_entity_poly.type
_entity_poly.pdbx_seq_one_letter_code
_entity_poly.pdbx_strand_id
1 'polypeptide(L)'
;METPQLIFAAAFILFLLLIAARLLVKPLRLLVKVIFNSFIGLMLLLGFNFIGGFLGISIPVNIVTILTTGFLGIPGLILLIAVKILNLPS
;
A
#
# COMPACT_ATOMS: atom_id res chain seq x y z
N MET A 1 22.57 6.22 45.00
CA MET A 1 21.88 7.06 44.00
C MET A 1 20.61 7.53 44.65
N GLU A 2 20.39 8.84 44.69
CA GLU A 2 19.19 9.36 45.34
C GLU A 2 17.97 8.95 44.49
N THR A 3 16.91 8.47 45.14
CA THR A 3 15.67 8.05 44.48
C THR A 3 15.09 9.09 43.49
N PRO A 4 15.25 10.42 43.66
CA PRO A 4 14.77 11.39 42.68
C PRO A 4 15.49 11.30 41.34
N GLN A 5 16.79 11.03 41.34
CA GLN A 5 17.60 10.93 40.11
C GLN A 5 17.15 9.75 39.26
N LEU A 6 16.80 8.64 39.91
CA LEU A 6 16.29 7.43 39.26
C LEU A 6 14.93 7.67 38.59
N ILE A 7 14.04 8.43 39.27
CA ILE A 7 12.72 8.80 38.75
C ILE A 7 12.86 9.70 37.51
N PHE A 8 13.73 10.70 37.56
CA PHE A 8 13.99 11.58 36.41
C PHE A 8 14.58 10.83 35.21
N ALA A 9 15.53 9.92 35.44
CA ALA A 9 16.11 9.09 34.38
C ALA A 9 15.05 8.18 33.74
N ALA A 10 14.21 7.54 34.55
CA ALA A 10 13.12 6.70 34.06
C ALA A 10 12.09 7.49 33.25
N ALA A 11 11.70 8.68 33.72
CA ALA A 11 10.79 9.57 33.00
C ALA A 11 11.38 10.03 31.66
N PHE A 12 12.67 10.34 31.60
CA PHE A 12 13.35 10.75 30.37
C PHE A 12 13.42 9.61 29.35
N ILE A 13 13.75 8.39 29.78
CA ILE A 13 13.74 7.20 28.92
C ILE A 13 12.34 6.92 28.38
N LEU A 14 11.31 6.98 29.24
CA LEU A 14 9.93 6.78 28.83
C LEU A 14 9.48 7.84 27.81
N PHE A 15 9.87 9.10 28.02
CA PHE A 15 9.60 10.19 27.10
C PHE A 15 10.21 9.96 25.70
N LEU A 16 11.48 9.56 25.65
CA LEU A 16 12.16 9.21 24.39
C LEU A 16 11.49 8.01 23.70
N LEU A 17 11.11 6.98 24.45
CA LEU A 17 10.43 5.80 23.92
C LEU A 17 9.09 6.17 23.28
N LEU A 18 8.30 7.04 23.92
CA LEU A 18 7.01 7.50 23.40
C LEU A 18 7.15 8.29 22.09
N ILE A 19 8.20 9.11 21.95
CA ILE A 19 8.49 9.82 20.70
C ILE A 19 8.87 8.83 19.60
N ALA A 20 9.79 7.90 19.88
CA ALA A 20 10.21 6.87 18.93
C ALA A 20 9.03 6.02 18.47
N ALA A 21 8.17 5.59 19.40
CA ALA A 21 6.97 4.82 19.10
C ALA A 21 6.01 5.60 18.19
N ARG A 22 5.73 6.88 18.49
CA ARG A 22 4.86 7.71 17.64
C ARG A 22 5.42 7.91 16.23
N LEU A 23 6.75 8.03 16.09
CA LEU A 23 7.41 8.15 14.80
C LEU A 23 7.20 6.91 13.94
N LEU A 24 7.26 5.70 14.54
CA LEU A 24 7.04 4.42 13.85
C LEU A 24 5.57 4.11 13.55
N VAL A 25 4.63 4.58 14.38
CA VAL A 25 3.19 4.30 14.18
C VAL A 25 2.63 4.97 12.91
N LYS A 26 3.13 6.18 12.56
CA LYS A 26 2.71 6.89 11.34
C LYS A 26 2.94 6.10 10.04
N PRO A 27 4.16 5.62 9.72
CA PRO A 27 4.40 4.85 8.50
C PRO A 27 3.70 3.49 8.54
N LEU A 28 3.54 2.87 9.71
CA LEU A 28 2.83 1.60 9.84
C LEU A 28 1.35 1.72 9.42
N ARG A 29 0.67 2.81 9.82
CA ARG A 29 -0.70 3.09 9.35
C ARG A 29 -0.78 3.27 7.84
N LEU A 30 0.24 3.89 7.24
CA LEU A 30 0.31 4.07 5.79
C LEU A 30 0.46 2.70 5.11
N LEU A 31 1.32 1.83 5.63
CA LEU A 31 1.51 0.47 5.13
C LEU A 31 0.20 -0.34 5.15
N VAL A 32 -0.55 -0.28 6.27
CA VAL A 32 -1.86 -0.94 6.38
C VAL A 32 -2.84 -0.39 5.34
N LYS A 33 -2.87 0.93 5.14
CA LYS A 33 -3.73 1.55 4.12
C LYS A 33 -3.35 1.08 2.72
N VAL A 34 -2.06 0.98 2.41
CA VAL A 34 -1.58 0.47 1.12
C VAL A 34 -1.98 -0.97 0.90
N ILE A 35 -1.83 -1.83 1.92
CA ILE A 35 -2.24 -3.24 1.84
C ILE A 35 -3.74 -3.35 1.54
N PHE A 36 -4.58 -2.59 2.25
CA PHE A 36 -6.02 -2.63 2.06
C PHE A 36 -6.43 -2.13 0.67
N ASN A 37 -5.84 -1.01 0.23
CA ASN A 37 -6.05 -0.47 -1.11
C ASN A 37 -5.57 -1.44 -2.20
N SER A 38 -4.43 -2.11 -1.99
CA SER A 38 -3.89 -3.13 -2.90
C SER A 38 -4.81 -4.32 -3.01
N PHE A 39 -5.45 -4.75 -1.91
CA PHE A 39 -6.42 -5.83 -1.94
C PHE A 39 -7.64 -5.49 -2.82
N ILE A 40 -8.13 -4.25 -2.74
CA ILE A 40 -9.19 -3.73 -3.62
C ILE A 40 -8.70 -3.69 -5.09
N GLY A 41 -7.47 -3.22 -5.32
CA GLY A 41 -6.83 -3.21 -6.64
C GLY A 41 -6.69 -4.61 -7.25
N LEU A 42 -6.35 -5.60 -6.43
CA LEU A 42 -6.28 -7.01 -6.82
C LEU A 42 -7.67 -7.54 -7.21
N MET A 43 -8.70 -7.28 -6.40
CA MET A 43 -10.09 -7.65 -6.72
C MET A 43 -10.56 -7.04 -8.05
N LEU A 44 -10.25 -5.76 -8.28
CA LEU A 44 -10.56 -5.06 -9.53
C LEU A 44 -9.85 -5.71 -10.74
N LEU A 45 -8.55 -6.00 -10.61
CA LEU A 45 -7.76 -6.65 -11.67
C LEU A 45 -8.26 -8.07 -11.98
N LEU A 46 -8.58 -8.85 -10.96
CA LEU A 46 -9.12 -10.21 -11.13
C LEU A 46 -10.49 -10.18 -11.79
N GLY A 47 -11.39 -9.30 -11.33
CA GLY A 47 -12.70 -9.12 -11.93
C GLY A 47 -12.60 -8.65 -13.38
N PHE A 48 -11.69 -7.71 -13.66
CA PHE A 48 -11.42 -7.27 -15.03
C PHE A 48 -10.86 -8.41 -15.89
N ASN A 49 -9.86 -9.16 -15.43
CA ASN A 49 -9.29 -10.26 -16.21
C ASN A 49 -10.29 -11.39 -16.48
N PHE A 50 -11.24 -11.61 -15.56
CA PHE A 50 -12.30 -12.59 -15.77
C PHE A 50 -13.21 -12.19 -16.95
N ILE A 51 -13.60 -10.91 -17.03
CA ILE A 51 -14.46 -10.40 -18.11
C ILE A 51 -13.65 -10.13 -19.39
N GLY A 52 -12.50 -9.48 -19.25
CA GLY A 52 -11.57 -9.11 -20.32
C GLY A 52 -10.90 -10.31 -20.98
N GLY A 53 -10.81 -11.46 -20.28
CA GLY A 53 -10.42 -12.73 -20.87
C GLY A 53 -11.29 -13.14 -22.06
N PHE A 54 -12.59 -12.83 -22.03
CA PHE A 54 -13.49 -13.07 -23.17
C PHE A 54 -13.21 -12.13 -24.35
N LEU A 55 -12.62 -10.97 -24.09
CA LEU A 55 -12.23 -9.97 -25.10
C LEU A 55 -10.79 -10.16 -25.58
N GLY A 56 -10.06 -11.17 -25.08
CA GLY A 56 -8.63 -11.38 -25.36
C GLY A 56 -7.70 -10.35 -24.70
N ILE A 57 -8.23 -9.49 -23.83
CA ILE A 57 -7.47 -8.44 -23.16
C ILE A 57 -7.25 -8.86 -21.71
N SER A 58 -6.03 -9.31 -21.41
CA SER A 58 -5.60 -9.66 -20.04
C SER A 58 -4.42 -8.80 -19.59
N ILE A 59 -4.53 -8.30 -18.35
CA ILE A 59 -3.49 -7.53 -17.68
C ILE A 59 -2.79 -8.46 -16.69
N PRO A 60 -1.45 -8.54 -16.71
CA PRO A 60 -0.72 -9.38 -15.76
C PRO A 60 -1.00 -8.95 -14.32
N VAL A 61 -1.36 -9.90 -13.46
CA VAL A 61 -1.61 -9.68 -12.03
C VAL A 61 -0.28 -9.82 -11.28
N ASN A 62 0.36 -8.69 -10.98
CA ASN A 62 1.63 -8.65 -10.26
C ASN A 62 1.62 -7.51 -9.24
N ILE A 63 2.62 -7.45 -8.37
CA ILE A 63 2.70 -6.43 -7.30
C ILE A 63 2.61 -5.02 -7.88
N VAL A 64 3.25 -4.75 -9.03
CA VAL A 64 3.22 -3.42 -9.66
C VAL A 64 1.79 -3.08 -10.09
N THR A 65 1.13 -3.91 -10.90
CA THR A 65 -0.22 -3.64 -11.39
C THR A 65 -1.24 -3.59 -10.26
N ILE A 66 -1.12 -4.46 -9.25
CA ILE A 66 -1.95 -4.43 -8.05
C ILE A 66 -1.78 -3.13 -7.29
N LEU A 67 -0.55 -2.65 -7.08
CA LEU A 67 -0.29 -1.39 -6.41
C LEU A 67 -0.82 -0.21 -7.23
N THR A 68 -0.58 -0.16 -8.54
CA THR A 68 -1.09 0.92 -9.39
C THR A 68 -2.61 0.99 -9.35
N THR A 69 -3.28 -0.16 -9.47
CA THR A 69 -4.74 -0.25 -9.43
C THR A 69 -5.30 -0.06 -8.03
N GLY A 70 -4.54 -0.42 -6.99
CA GLY A 70 -4.94 -0.22 -5.60
C GLY A 70 -4.80 1.23 -5.15
N PHE A 71 -3.74 1.92 -5.58
CA PHE A 71 -3.54 3.34 -5.27
C PHE A 71 -4.48 4.25 -6.06
N LEU A 72 -4.63 4.01 -7.36
CA LEU A 72 -5.47 4.86 -8.22
C LEU A 72 -6.92 4.36 -8.29
N GLY A 73 -7.20 3.08 -8.03
CA GLY A 73 -8.53 2.49 -8.19
C GLY A 73 -8.88 2.25 -9.67
N ILE A 74 -10.12 2.58 -10.04
CA ILE A 74 -10.63 2.50 -11.41
C ILE A 74 -9.75 3.27 -12.43
N PRO A 75 -9.31 4.53 -12.19
CA PRO A 75 -8.43 5.21 -13.14
C PRO A 75 -7.08 4.51 -13.31
N GLY A 76 -6.60 3.79 -12.28
CA GLY A 76 -5.41 2.94 -12.38
C GLY A 76 -5.63 1.76 -13.33
N LEU A 77 -6.79 1.12 -13.24
CA LEU A 77 -7.17 0.04 -14.16
C LEU A 77 -7.25 0.56 -15.61
N ILE A 78 -7.90 1.70 -15.83
CA ILE A 78 -8.01 2.34 -17.16
C ILE A 78 -6.61 2.66 -17.71
N LEU A 79 -5.71 3.18 -16.88
CA LEU A 79 -4.33 3.46 -17.27
C LEU A 79 -3.60 2.18 -17.71
N LEU A 80 -3.73 1.09 -16.95
CA LEU A 80 -3.10 -0.19 -17.30
C LEU A 80 -3.67 -0.76 -18.61
N ILE A 81 -4.98 -0.61 -18.85
CA ILE A 81 -5.61 -0.97 -20.13
C ILE A 81 -5.04 -0.13 -21.27
N ALA A 82 -4.94 1.19 -21.10
CA ALA A 82 -4.39 2.09 -22.10
C ALA A 82 -2.92 1.76 -22.42
N VAL A 83 -2.11 1.49 -21.40
CA VAL A 83 -0.71 1.06 -21.56
C VAL A 83 -0.64 -0.27 -22.29
N LYS A 84 -1.50 -1.23 -21.96
CA LYS A 84 -1.55 -2.52 -22.64
C LYS A 84 -1.84 -2.30 -24.13
N ILE A 85 -2.91 -1.57 -24.47
CA ILE A 85 -3.33 -1.30 -25.84
C ILE A 85 -2.21 -0.60 -26.64
N LEU A 86 -1.52 0.37 -26.03
CA LEU A 86 -0.40 1.07 -26.67
C LEU A 86 0.81 0.15 -26.93
N ASN A 87 1.03 -0.85 -26.06
CA ASN A 87 2.18 -1.75 -26.10
C ASN A 87 1.89 -3.06 -26.86
N LEU A 88 0.69 -3.22 -27.45
CA LEU A 88 0.47 -4.29 -28.42
C LEU A 88 1.28 -3.95 -29.69
N PRO A 89 2.23 -4.80 -30.13
CA PRO A 89 2.72 -4.72 -31.49
C PRO A 89 1.54 -5.01 -32.42
N SER A 90 1.29 -4.11 -33.36
CA SER A 90 0.37 -4.29 -34.49
C SER A 90 0.69 -5.56 -35.27
#